data_AF-A0A9Q5ZCE5-F1
#
_entry.id   AF-A0A9Q5ZCE5-F1
#
_cell.length_a   1.000
_cell.length_b   1.000
_cell.length_c   1.000
_cell.angle_alpha   90.00
_cell.angle_beta   90.00
_cell.angle_gamma   90.00
#
_symmetry.space_group_name_H-M   'P 1'
#
loop_
_entity.id
_entity.type
_entity.pdbx_description
1 polymer ?
#
loop_
_entity_poly.entity_id
_entity_poly.type
_entity_poly.pdbx_seq_one_letter_code
_entity_poly.pdbx_strand_id
1 'polypeptide(L)'
;MIPQDFVPFVWPLFALVCVILFREALTRLIDRIQGFELDWPGKMFRLTATEANQVAQALLNEADEMIRHLGPAEKKLFRKIVEASEARHTITVDQLFEGGFSRVNASGGDSEQLISLRKLRDAQLIRPKNGNQFTGKKELEIKKFGQVLLNIRRKELLS
;
A
#
# COMPACT_ATOMS: atom_id res chain seq x y z
N MET A 1 46.22 31.11 36.79
CA MET A 1 45.47 30.26 37.73
C MET A 1 43.99 30.59 37.57
N ILE A 2 43.24 29.69 36.91
CA ILE A 2 41.78 29.80 36.82
C ILE A 2 41.23 28.84 37.89
N PRO A 3 40.36 29.29 38.81
CA PRO A 3 39.86 28.44 39.90
C PRO A 3 39.11 27.22 39.35
N GLN A 4 39.46 26.03 39.87
CA GLN A 4 38.97 24.72 39.41
C GLN A 4 37.47 24.50 39.63
N ASP A 5 36.78 25.41 40.32
CA ASP A 5 35.34 25.31 40.60
C ASP A 5 34.46 25.83 39.43
N PHE A 6 35.06 26.44 38.40
CA PHE A 6 34.31 27.01 37.27
C PHE A 6 34.00 26.00 36.14
N VAL A 7 34.68 24.86 36.09
CA VAL A 7 34.57 23.89 34.98
C VAL A 7 33.18 23.22 34.86
N PRO A 8 32.48 22.80 35.94
CA PRO A 8 31.23 22.06 35.79
C PRO A 8 30.03 22.94 35.36
N PHE A 9 30.10 24.25 35.54
CA PHE A 9 29.03 25.19 35.13
C PHE A 9 29.21 25.78 33.73
N VAL A 10 30.43 25.73 33.18
CA VAL A 10 30.71 26.23 31.83
C VAL A 10 30.16 25.28 30.77
N TRP A 11 30.12 23.97 31.03
CA TRP A 11 29.63 22.99 30.05
C TRP A 11 28.13 23.11 29.72
N PRO A 12 27.21 23.26 30.69
CA PRO A 12 25.80 23.50 30.38
C PRO A 12 25.57 24.83 29.65
N LEU A 13 26.32 25.87 30.01
CA LEU A 13 26.25 27.17 29.35
C LEU A 13 26.79 27.10 27.91
N PHE A 14 27.89 26.38 27.70
CA PHE A 14 28.47 26.13 26.39
C PHE A 14 27.56 25.26 25.53
N ALA A 15 26.95 24.22 26.09
CA ALA A 15 25.95 23.41 25.41
C ALA A 15 24.71 24.24 25.01
N LEU A 16 24.24 25.12 25.90
CA LEU A 16 23.12 26.02 25.61
C LEU A 16 23.48 27.03 24.51
N VAL A 17 24.68 27.61 24.56
CA VAL A 17 25.20 28.53 23.55
C VAL A 17 25.41 27.80 22.21
N CYS A 18 25.91 26.57 22.21
CA CYS A 18 25.96 25.73 21.01
C CYS A 18 24.56 25.42 20.47
N VAL A 19 23.59 25.08 21.31
CA VAL A 19 22.20 24.83 20.88
C VAL A 19 21.57 26.11 20.33
N ILE A 20 21.90 27.29 20.84
CA ILE A 20 21.38 28.58 20.33
C ILE A 20 22.07 28.96 19.02
N LEU A 21 23.40 28.88 18.95
CA LEU A 21 24.18 29.25 17.76
C LEU A 21 23.97 28.27 16.61
N PHE A 22 23.83 26.99 16.91
CA PHE A 22 23.56 25.94 15.93
C PHE A 22 22.08 25.57 15.90
N ARG A 23 21.18 26.36 16.52
CA ARG A 23 19.74 26.07 16.54
C ARG A 23 19.24 25.86 15.12
N GLU A 24 19.49 26.82 14.23
CA GLU A 24 19.06 26.69 12.84
C GLU A 24 19.69 25.50 12.11
N ALA A 25 20.95 25.16 12.39
CA ALA A 25 21.62 24.00 11.78
C ALA A 25 21.06 22.67 12.31
N LEU A 26 20.70 22.61 13.60
CA LEU A 26 20.06 21.47 14.26
C LEU A 26 18.59 21.32 13.84
N THR A 27 17.82 22.41 13.75
CA THR A 27 16.46 22.35 13.19
C THR A 27 16.53 21.91 11.73
N ARG A 28 17.45 22.45 10.93
CA ARG A 28 17.65 22.01 9.54
C ARG A 28 18.12 20.56 9.44
N LEU A 29 18.88 20.03 10.39
CA LEU A 29 19.31 18.62 10.45
C LEU A 29 18.17 17.70 10.90
N ILE A 30 17.35 18.12 11.86
CA ILE A 30 16.15 17.42 12.29
C ILE A 30 15.13 17.39 11.13
N ASP A 31 14.97 18.50 10.41
CA ASP A 31 14.17 18.58 9.19
C ASP A 31 14.79 17.78 8.03
N ARG A 32 16.13 17.65 7.95
CA ARG A 32 16.82 16.83 6.92
C ARG A 32 16.75 15.33 7.19
N ILE A 33 16.72 14.90 8.45
CA ILE A 33 16.50 13.49 8.82
C ILE A 33 15.04 13.10 8.55
N GLN A 34 14.13 14.08 8.42
CA GLN A 34 12.74 13.92 7.99
C GLN A 34 12.52 13.94 6.47
N GLY A 35 13.58 13.88 5.65
CA GLY A 35 13.48 13.82 4.19
C GLY A 35 13.73 12.43 3.65
N PHE A 36 12.69 11.71 3.21
CA PHE A 36 12.86 10.53 2.37
C PHE A 36 13.12 11.00 0.93
N GLU A 37 14.32 10.78 0.41
CA GLU A 37 14.62 10.95 -1.01
C GLU A 37 13.98 9.79 -1.77
N LEU A 38 12.76 10.00 -2.27
CA LEU A 38 12.11 9.07 -3.17
C LEU A 38 12.54 9.42 -4.60
N ASP A 39 13.47 8.64 -5.16
CA ASP A 39 13.92 8.83 -6.54
C ASP A 39 12.85 8.31 -7.50
N TRP A 40 12.07 9.23 -8.07
CA TRP A 40 11.14 8.99 -9.17
C TRP A 40 11.75 9.61 -10.44
N PRO A 41 11.76 8.93 -11.59
CA PRO A 41 12.64 9.26 -12.72
C PRO A 41 12.57 10.74 -13.10
N GLY A 42 13.63 11.47 -12.74
CA GLY A 42 13.89 12.87 -13.14
C GLY A 42 13.41 13.97 -12.18
N LYS A 43 12.84 13.67 -11.00
CA LYS A 43 12.42 14.70 -10.03
C LYS A 43 12.76 14.33 -8.59
N MET A 44 13.65 15.09 -7.96
CA MET A 44 13.91 14.99 -6.52
C MET A 44 12.76 15.66 -5.75
N PHE A 45 11.91 14.86 -5.11
CA PHE A 45 10.93 15.35 -4.14
C PHE A 45 11.51 15.19 -2.73
N ARG A 46 11.73 16.32 -2.03
CA ARG A 46 11.97 16.30 -0.59
C ARG A 46 10.61 16.37 0.09
N LEU A 47 10.10 15.24 0.54
CA LEU A 47 8.92 15.17 1.39
C LEU A 47 9.37 15.31 2.83
N THR A 48 8.85 16.31 3.54
CA THR A 48 8.94 16.37 5.01
C THR A 48 8.13 15.22 5.63
N ALA A 49 8.43 14.81 6.86
CA ALA A 49 7.68 13.73 7.53
C ALA A 49 6.16 14.02 7.62
N THR A 50 5.80 15.30 7.75
CA THR A 50 4.40 15.76 7.71
C THR A 50 3.77 15.59 6.33
N GLU A 51 4.47 15.92 5.25
CA GLU A 51 3.96 15.74 3.88
C GLU A 51 3.90 14.25 3.50
N ALA A 52 4.88 13.45 3.92
CA ALA A 52 4.86 12.00 3.73
C ALA A 52 3.65 11.37 4.43
N ASN A 53 3.33 11.80 5.65
CA ASN A 53 2.13 11.35 6.36
C ASN A 53 0.84 11.80 5.66
N GLN A 54 0.77 13.03 5.15
CA GLN A 54 -0.39 13.50 4.40
C GLN A 54 -0.60 12.72 3.10
N VAL A 55 0.48 12.44 2.36
CA VAL A 55 0.44 11.64 1.13
C VAL A 55 0.07 10.19 1.45
N ALA A 56 0.65 9.60 2.49
CA ALA A 56 0.31 8.25 2.92
C ALA A 56 -1.17 8.17 3.33
N GLN A 57 -1.68 9.16 4.07
CA GLN A 57 -3.08 9.21 4.46
C GLN A 57 -4.00 9.38 3.25
N ALA A 58 -3.64 10.21 2.28
CA ALA A 58 -4.39 10.36 1.04
C ALA A 58 -4.43 9.04 0.24
N LEU A 59 -3.30 8.35 0.11
CA LEU A 59 -3.22 7.04 -0.56
C LEU A 59 -4.04 5.97 0.18
N LEU A 60 -4.05 5.99 1.51
CA LEU A 60 -4.87 5.08 2.31
C LEU A 60 -6.36 5.40 2.17
N ASN A 61 -6.74 6.68 2.16
CA ASN A 61 -8.13 7.08 1.96
C ASN A 61 -8.64 6.67 0.56
N GLU A 62 -7.81 6.83 -0.47
CA GLU A 62 -8.12 6.37 -1.83
C GLU A 62 -8.29 4.84 -1.86
N ALA A 63 -7.40 4.11 -1.19
CA ALA A 63 -7.52 2.65 -1.07
C ALA A 63 -8.80 2.24 -0.33
N ASP A 64 -9.15 2.94 0.75
CA ASP A 64 -10.38 2.71 1.51
C ASP A 64 -11.62 2.99 0.65
N GLU A 65 -11.58 4.02 -0.21
CA GLU A 65 -12.62 4.30 -1.18
C GLU A 65 -12.76 3.18 -2.22
N MET A 66 -11.65 2.69 -2.79
CA MET A 66 -11.70 1.54 -3.71
C MET A 66 -12.27 0.29 -3.04
N ILE A 67 -11.90 0.01 -1.78
CA ILE A 67 -12.42 -1.13 -1.01
C ILE A 67 -13.93 -1.01 -0.77
N ARG A 68 -14.45 0.21 -0.53
CA ARG A 68 -15.88 0.45 -0.34
C ARG A 68 -16.71 0.19 -1.60
N HIS A 69 -16.11 0.39 -2.78
CA HIS A 69 -16.76 0.09 -4.06
C HIS A 69 -16.84 -1.42 -4.36
N LEU A 70 -16.13 -2.26 -3.60
CA LEU A 70 -16.23 -3.72 -3.72
C LEU A 70 -17.47 -4.23 -2.98
N GLY A 71 -18.39 -4.84 -3.73
CA GLY A 71 -19.57 -5.47 -3.18
C GLY A 71 -19.27 -6.77 -2.43
N PRO A 72 -20.26 -7.33 -1.72
CA PRO A 72 -20.09 -8.57 -0.95
C PRO A 72 -19.66 -9.77 -1.82
N ALA A 73 -20.13 -9.82 -3.07
CA ALA A 73 -19.79 -10.88 -4.02
C ALA A 73 -18.31 -10.81 -4.40
N GLU A 74 -17.79 -9.62 -4.69
CA GLU A 74 -16.38 -9.39 -5.02
C GLU A 74 -15.47 -9.69 -3.83
N LYS A 75 -15.85 -9.26 -2.62
CA LYS A 75 -15.08 -9.56 -1.40
C LYS A 75 -15.02 -11.07 -1.11
N LYS A 76 -16.14 -11.77 -1.26
CA LYS A 76 -16.19 -13.24 -1.12
C LYS A 76 -15.30 -13.93 -2.17
N LEU A 77 -15.33 -13.46 -3.41
CA LEU A 77 -14.49 -13.98 -4.49
C LEU A 77 -13.00 -13.74 -4.19
N PHE A 78 -12.66 -12.54 -3.73
CA PHE A 78 -11.29 -12.19 -3.36
C PHE A 78 -10.80 -13.04 -2.18
N ARG A 79 -11.64 -13.29 -1.17
CA ARG A 79 -11.32 -14.18 -0.05
C ARG A 79 -10.92 -15.58 -0.52
N LYS A 80 -11.69 -16.18 -1.43
CA LYS A 80 -11.33 -17.49 -2.01
C LYS A 80 -9.95 -17.47 -2.70
N ILE A 81 -9.64 -16.40 -3.43
CA ILE A 81 -8.34 -16.24 -4.12
C ILE A 81 -7.21 -16.12 -3.09
N VAL A 82 -7.43 -15.37 -2.01
CA VAL A 82 -6.45 -15.19 -0.92
C VAL A 82 -6.19 -16.51 -0.19
N GLU A 83 -7.24 -17.23 0.19
CA GLU A 83 -7.12 -18.53 0.86
C GLU A 83 -6.35 -19.55 0.00
N ALA A 84 -6.64 -19.62 -1.30
CA ALA A 84 -5.90 -20.48 -2.22
C ALA A 84 -4.41 -20.08 -2.33
N SER A 85 -4.15 -18.76 -2.43
CA SER A 85 -2.78 -18.23 -2.51
C SER A 85 -1.99 -18.48 -1.22
N GLU A 86 -2.59 -18.33 -0.04
CA GLU A 86 -1.95 -18.59 1.25
C GLU A 86 -1.62 -20.07 1.43
N ALA A 87 -2.47 -20.96 0.93
CA ALA A 87 -2.21 -22.39 0.86
C ALA A 87 -1.11 -22.77 -0.14
N ARG A 88 -0.46 -21.79 -0.80
CA ARG A 88 0.52 -21.98 -1.89
C ARG A 88 -0.04 -22.74 -3.10
N HIS A 89 -1.36 -22.69 -3.29
CA HIS A 89 -2.00 -23.29 -4.44
C HIS A 89 -2.18 -22.23 -5.53
N THR A 90 -1.83 -22.57 -6.77
CA THR A 90 -2.22 -21.78 -7.94
C THR A 90 -3.68 -22.08 -8.27
N ILE A 91 -4.54 -21.07 -8.20
CA ILE A 91 -5.97 -21.21 -8.54
C ILE A 91 -6.23 -20.69 -9.96
N THR A 92 -6.94 -21.48 -10.75
CA THR A 92 -7.41 -21.06 -12.07
C THR A 92 -8.77 -20.36 -11.96
N VAL A 93 -9.13 -19.58 -12.98
CA VAL A 93 -10.43 -18.89 -13.01
C VAL A 93 -11.60 -19.90 -12.97
N ASP A 94 -11.47 -21.06 -13.64
CA ASP A 94 -12.50 -22.11 -13.61
C ASP A 94 -12.74 -22.66 -12.21
N GLN A 95 -11.67 -22.80 -11.41
CA GLN A 95 -11.74 -23.35 -10.06
C GLN A 95 -12.41 -22.39 -9.05
N LEU A 96 -12.60 -21.11 -9.40
CA LEU A 96 -13.30 -20.16 -8.54
C LEU A 96 -14.82 -20.33 -8.52
N PHE A 97 -15.38 -20.89 -9.60
CA PHE A 97 -16.81 -20.96 -9.83
C PHE A 97 -17.27 -22.42 -9.94
N GLU A 98 -18.24 -22.79 -9.11
CA GLU A 98 -18.89 -24.10 -9.17
C GLU A 98 -19.66 -24.19 -10.50
N GLY A 99 -19.14 -24.98 -11.46
CA GLY A 99 -19.68 -25.09 -12.82
C GLY A 99 -18.81 -24.47 -13.93
N GLY A 100 -17.64 -23.90 -13.57
CA GLY A 100 -16.68 -23.35 -14.53
C GLY A 100 -16.91 -21.87 -14.86
N PHE A 101 -15.95 -21.29 -15.57
CA PHE A 101 -15.95 -19.88 -15.93
C PHE A 101 -16.59 -19.65 -17.30
N SER A 102 -17.61 -18.80 -17.34
CA SER A 102 -18.14 -18.26 -18.60
C SER A 102 -17.85 -16.77 -18.69
N ARG A 103 -17.49 -16.30 -19.88
CA ARG A 103 -17.33 -14.86 -20.17
C ARG A 103 -18.65 -14.18 -20.50
N VAL A 104 -19.60 -14.94 -21.02
CA VAL A 104 -20.90 -14.46 -21.50
C VAL A 104 -22.03 -15.14 -20.74
N ASN A 105 -23.09 -14.38 -20.46
CA ASN A 105 -24.33 -14.89 -19.92
C ASN A 105 -25.20 -15.52 -21.03
N ALA A 106 -26.33 -16.13 -20.66
CA ALA A 106 -27.25 -16.79 -21.59
C ALA A 106 -27.83 -15.84 -22.66
N SER A 107 -27.83 -14.53 -22.39
CA SER A 107 -28.33 -13.48 -23.29
C SER A 107 -27.22 -12.87 -24.17
N GLY A 108 -25.99 -13.40 -24.12
CA GLY A 108 -24.85 -12.91 -24.91
C GLY A 108 -24.14 -11.65 -24.35
N GLY A 109 -24.56 -11.15 -23.18
CA GLY A 109 -23.88 -10.06 -22.47
C GLY A 109 -22.74 -10.58 -21.57
N ASP A 110 -21.95 -9.67 -20.98
CA ASP A 110 -20.91 -10.05 -20.02
C ASP A 110 -21.53 -10.84 -18.85
N SER A 111 -20.87 -11.92 -18.43
CA SER A 111 -21.30 -12.71 -17.27
C SER A 111 -21.01 -11.96 -15.96
N GLU A 112 -21.83 -12.20 -14.93
CA GLU A 112 -21.57 -11.67 -13.57
C GLU A 112 -20.19 -12.11 -13.04
N GLN A 113 -19.75 -13.32 -13.39
CA GLN A 113 -18.42 -13.83 -13.06
C GLN A 113 -17.31 -12.94 -13.63
N LEU A 114 -17.43 -12.55 -14.91
CA LEU A 114 -16.47 -11.69 -15.57
C LEU A 114 -16.53 -10.26 -15.03
N ILE A 115 -17.72 -9.76 -14.71
CA ILE A 115 -17.91 -8.42 -14.11
C ILE A 115 -17.21 -8.35 -12.75
N SER A 116 -17.42 -9.32 -11.85
CA SER A 116 -16.77 -9.35 -10.54
C SER A 116 -15.24 -9.45 -10.63
N LEU A 117 -14.73 -10.28 -11.54
CA LEU A 117 -13.28 -10.38 -11.78
C LEU A 117 -12.67 -9.08 -12.32
N ARG A 118 -13.39 -8.39 -13.23
CA ARG A 118 -12.97 -7.09 -13.74
C ARG A 118 -12.94 -6.05 -12.64
N LYS A 119 -13.96 -5.96 -11.78
CA LYS A 119 -13.95 -5.04 -10.63
C LYS A 119 -12.74 -5.28 -9.71
N LEU A 120 -12.43 -6.53 -9.37
CA LEU A 120 -11.25 -6.86 -8.55
C LEU A 120 -9.92 -6.50 -9.25
N ARG A 121 -9.85 -6.65 -10.58
CA ARG A 121 -8.68 -6.25 -11.37
C ARG A 121 -8.54 -4.73 -11.43
N ASP A 122 -9.65 -4.03 -11.64
CA ASP A 122 -9.68 -2.58 -11.80
C ASP A 122 -9.31 -1.90 -10.47
N ALA A 123 -9.73 -2.48 -9.34
CA ALA A 123 -9.25 -2.18 -7.99
C ALA A 123 -7.78 -2.62 -7.71
N GLN A 124 -7.05 -3.07 -8.73
CA GLN A 124 -5.65 -3.47 -8.66
C GLN A 124 -5.34 -4.61 -7.67
N LEU A 125 -6.34 -5.42 -7.30
CA LEU A 125 -6.17 -6.51 -6.34
C LEU A 125 -5.63 -7.78 -7.00
N ILE A 126 -6.16 -8.12 -8.17
CA ILE A 126 -5.82 -9.36 -8.88
C ILE A 126 -5.43 -9.10 -10.33
N ARG A 127 -4.75 -10.07 -10.94
CA ARG A 127 -4.58 -10.15 -12.39
C ARG A 127 -4.46 -11.60 -12.86
N PRO A 128 -4.72 -11.90 -14.14
CA PRO A 128 -4.29 -13.16 -14.74
C PRO A 128 -2.77 -13.19 -14.83
N LYS A 129 -2.16 -14.32 -14.49
CA LYS A 129 -0.70 -14.49 -14.46
C LYS A 129 -0.05 -14.26 -15.85
N ASN A 130 -0.74 -14.71 -16.89
CA ASN A 130 -0.29 -14.61 -18.29
C ASN A 130 -1.35 -13.90 -19.16
N GLY A 131 -1.22 -12.58 -19.30
CA GLY A 131 -2.00 -11.73 -20.21
C GLY A 131 -3.15 -10.95 -19.56
N ASN A 132 -3.87 -10.16 -20.36
CA ASN A 132 -4.82 -9.15 -19.86
C ASN A 132 -6.28 -9.63 -19.73
N GLN A 133 -6.62 -10.77 -20.33
CA GLN A 133 -7.98 -11.29 -20.34
C GLN A 133 -8.15 -12.50 -19.42
N PHE A 134 -9.29 -12.55 -18.72
CA PHE A 134 -9.73 -13.70 -17.94
C PHE A 134 -10.24 -14.81 -18.86
N THR A 135 -9.74 -16.02 -18.62
CA THR A 135 -10.17 -17.26 -19.27
C THR A 135 -10.09 -18.38 -18.24
N GLY A 136 -10.97 -19.38 -18.33
CA GLY A 136 -11.11 -20.43 -17.32
C GLY A 136 -9.80 -21.09 -16.87
N LYS A 137 -8.96 -21.48 -17.85
CA LYS A 137 -7.68 -22.16 -17.61
C LYS A 137 -6.55 -21.27 -17.05
N LYS A 138 -6.74 -19.95 -16.94
CA LYS A 138 -5.67 -19.05 -16.50
C LYS A 138 -5.57 -19.03 -14.98
N GLU A 139 -4.34 -19.07 -14.50
CA GLU A 139 -4.02 -18.80 -13.11
C GLU A 139 -4.23 -17.33 -12.76
N LEU A 140 -4.69 -17.11 -11.54
CA LEU A 140 -4.79 -15.79 -10.95
C LEU A 140 -3.65 -15.55 -9.98
N GLU A 141 -3.21 -14.30 -9.92
CA GLU A 141 -2.27 -13.83 -8.92
C GLU A 141 -2.79 -12.57 -8.25
N ILE A 142 -2.45 -12.42 -6.98
CA ILE A 142 -2.68 -11.19 -6.22
C ILE A 142 -1.56 -10.22 -6.56
N LYS A 143 -1.93 -9.01 -7.00
CA LYS A 143 -0.96 -7.95 -7.32
C LYS A 143 -0.25 -7.48 -6.04
N LYS A 144 0.94 -6.89 -6.20
CA LYS A 144 1.70 -6.29 -5.08
C LYS A 144 0.85 -5.30 -4.27
N PHE A 145 0.05 -4.47 -4.94
CA PHE A 145 -0.87 -3.56 -4.28
C PHE A 145 -1.91 -4.29 -3.43
N GLY A 146 -2.57 -5.33 -3.98
CA GLY A 146 -3.48 -6.18 -3.22
C GLY A 146 -2.81 -6.86 -2.01
N GLN A 147 -1.54 -7.28 -2.14
CA GLN A 147 -0.77 -7.82 -1.00
C GLN A 147 -0.53 -6.77 0.09
N VAL A 148 -0.18 -5.54 -0.29
CA VAL A 148 -0.01 -4.42 0.66
C VAL A 148 -1.33 -4.11 1.37
N LEU A 149 -2.44 -4.06 0.64
CA LEU A 149 -3.75 -3.84 1.27
C LEU A 149 -4.17 -4.98 2.19
N LEU A 150 -3.84 -6.24 1.87
CA LEU A 150 -4.07 -7.35 2.77
C LEU A 150 -3.28 -7.23 4.07
N ASN A 151 -2.13 -6.56 4.07
CA ASN A 151 -1.37 -6.31 5.30
C ASN A 151 -1.99 -5.19 6.17
N ILE A 152 -2.60 -4.19 5.55
CA ILE A 152 -3.07 -2.97 6.24
C ILE A 152 -4.58 -3.05 6.58
N ARG A 153 -5.38 -3.63 5.69
CA ARG A 153 -6.86 -3.62 5.70
C ARG A 153 -7.47 -5.01 5.55
N ARG A 154 -6.78 -6.07 6.02
CA ARG A 154 -7.22 -7.48 5.88
C ARG A 154 -8.70 -7.69 6.23
N LYS A 155 -9.13 -7.15 7.38
CA LYS A 155 -10.49 -7.33 7.88
C LYS A 155 -11.56 -6.70 6.99
N GLU A 156 -11.25 -5.57 6.34
CA GLU A 156 -12.23 -4.85 5.51
C GLU A 156 -12.33 -5.42 4.10
N LEU A 157 -11.22 -5.95 3.59
CA LEU A 157 -11.13 -6.64 2.30
C LEU A 157 -11.74 -8.04 2.33
N LEU A 158 -11.59 -8.72 3.47
CA LEU A 158 -12.03 -10.09 3.64
C LEU A 158 -13.30 -10.22 4.48
N SER A 159 -13.98 -9.14 4.87
CA SER A 159 -15.26 -9.22 5.61
C SER A 159 -16.43 -9.64 4.73
#